data_AF-H0TRN8-F1
#
_entry.id   AF-H0TRN8-F1
#
_cell.length_a   1.000
_cell.length_b   1.000
_cell.length_c   1.000
_cell.angle_alpha   90.00
_cell.angle_beta   90.00
_cell.angle_gamma   90.00
#
_symmetry.space_group_name_H-M   'P 1'
#
loop_
_entity.id
_entity.type
_entity.pdbx_description
1 polymer ?
#
loop_
_entity_poly.entity_id
_entity_poly.type
_entity_poly.pdbx_seq_one_letter_code
_entity_poly.pdbx_strand_id
1 'polypeptide(L)' 'MTTLAEYLHLATRYERAAGQAADPAARRQLEAVAETYLTLAKSLAVLERSTEVVEEAKRTQKR' A
#
# COMPACT_ATOMS: atom_id res chain seq x y z
N MET A 1 6.81 -11.60 -4.59
CA MET A 1 6.91 -10.36 -3.80
C MET A 1 5.69 -9.53 -4.12
N THR A 2 4.96 -9.06 -3.12
CA THR A 2 3.79 -8.22 -3.33
C THR A 2 4.23 -6.85 -3.85
N THR A 3 3.61 -6.36 -4.92
CA THR A 3 3.92 -5.06 -5.55
C THR A 3 3.05 -3.93 -5.00
N LEU A 4 3.45 -2.68 -5.22
CA LEU A 4 2.66 -1.51 -4.89
C LEU A 4 1.25 -1.57 -5.50
N ALA A 5 1.16 -2.00 -6.77
CA ALA A 5 -0.10 -2.14 -7.49
C ALA A 5 -1.03 -3.18 -6.86
N GLU A 6 -0.48 -4.29 -6.35
CA GLU A 6 -1.26 -5.32 -5.66
C GLU A 6 -1.84 -4.81 -4.33
N TYR A 7 -1.06 -4.05 -3.54
CA TYR A 7 -1.59 -3.45 -2.31
C TYR A 7 -2.68 -2.42 -2.58
N LEU A 8 -2.52 -1.58 -3.60
CA LEU A 8 -3.56 -0.63 -4.01
C LEU A 8 -4.82 -1.37 -4.50
N HIS A 9 -4.66 -2.43 -5.29
CA HIS A 9 -5.76 -3.25 -5.76
C HIS A 9 -6.54 -3.87 -4.59
N LEU A 10 -5.84 -4.43 -3.60
CA LEU A 10 -6.47 -5.00 -2.40
C LEU A 10 -7.19 -3.92 -1.59
N ALA A 11 -6.57 -2.76 -1.36
CA ALA A 11 -7.20 -1.65 -0.64
C ALA A 11 -8.54 -1.24 -1.29
N THR A 12 -8.55 -1.01 -2.62
CA THR A 12 -9.77 -0.68 -3.36
C THR A 12 -10.81 -1.81 -3.33
N ARG A 13 -10.37 -3.08 -3.36
CA ARG A 13 -11.30 -4.22 -3.27
C ARG A 13 -12.01 -4.26 -1.92
N TYR A 14 -11.29 -4.06 -0.83
CA TYR A 14 -11.88 -4.06 0.52
C TYR A 14 -12.73 -2.83 0.79
N GLU A 15 -12.35 -1.66 0.26
CA GLU A 15 -13.18 -0.44 0.31
C GLU A 15 -14.52 -0.64 -0.41
N ARG A 16 -14.52 -1.25 -1.60
CA ARG A 16 -15.76 -1.59 -2.31
C ARG A 16 -16.61 -2.60 -1.53
N ALA A 17 -15.97 -3.61 -0.94
CA ALA A 17 -16.67 -4.60 -0.12
C ALA A 17 -17.32 -3.95 1.12
N ALA A 18 -16.63 -2.99 1.76
CA ALA A 18 -17.18 -2.23 2.87
C ALA A 18 -18.41 -1.41 2.43
N GLY A 19 -18.37 -0.76 1.26
CA GLY A 19 -19.51 -0.02 0.70
C GLY A 19 -20.75 -0.90 0.39
N GLN A 20 -20.56 -2.21 0.27
CA GLN A 20 -21.63 -3.18 0.02
C GLN A 20 -22.10 -3.91 1.29
N ALA A 21 -21.40 -3.74 2.42
CA ALA A 21 -21.72 -4.44 3.65
C ALA A 21 -22.93 -3.80 4.35
N ALA A 22 -23.97 -4.60 4.57
CA ALA A 22 -25.16 -4.18 5.32
C ALA A 22 -24.93 -4.16 6.84
N ASP A 23 -24.08 -5.05 7.35
CA ASP A 23 -23.72 -5.11 8.77
C ASP A 23 -22.67 -4.04 9.12
N PRO A 24 -22.96 -3.12 10.07
CA PRO A 24 -22.00 -2.10 10.49
C PRO A 24 -20.70 -2.66 11.06
N ALA A 25 -20.71 -3.83 11.71
CA ALA A 25 -19.50 -4.42 12.26
C ALA A 25 -18.61 -4.96 11.13
N ALA A 26 -19.18 -5.72 10.19
CA ALA A 26 -18.49 -6.16 8.98
C ALA A 26 -17.95 -4.98 8.17
N ARG A 27 -18.74 -3.90 8.01
CA ARG A 27 -18.28 -2.68 7.31
C ARG A 27 -17.02 -2.11 7.94
N ARG A 28 -17.01 -1.91 9.26
CA ARG A 28 -15.84 -1.37 9.99
C ARG A 28 -14.61 -2.27 9.85
N GLN A 29 -14.80 -3.59 9.89
CA GLN A 29 -13.69 -4.53 9.69
C GLN A 29 -13.11 -4.42 8.28
N LEU A 30 -13.96 -4.33 7.26
CA LEU A 30 -13.52 -4.19 5.87
C LEU A 30 -12.82 -2.83 5.63
N GLU A 31 -13.33 -1.74 6.22
CA GLU A 31 -12.68 -0.43 6.21
C GLU A 31 -11.27 -0.49 6.82
N ALA A 32 -11.12 -1.12 7.99
CA ALA A 32 -9.82 -1.27 8.65
C ALA A 32 -8.83 -2.11 7.80
N VAL A 33 -9.31 -3.14 7.11
CA VAL A 33 -8.47 -3.94 6.20
C VAL A 33 -8.04 -3.11 4.98
N ALA A 34 -8.96 -2.34 4.39
CA ALA A 34 -8.63 -1.44 3.28
C ALA A 34 -7.56 -0.41 3.69
N GLU A 35 -7.69 0.19 4.88
CA GLU A 35 -6.72 1.15 5.43
C GLU A 35 -5.34 0.50 5.69
N THR A 36 -5.33 -0.75 6.15
CA THR A 36 -4.09 -1.52 6.34
C THR A 36 -3.34 -1.69 5.01
N TYR A 37 -4.04 -2.10 3.95
CA TYR A 37 -3.41 -2.25 2.63
C TYR A 37 -2.95 -0.92 2.04
N LEU A 38 -3.71 0.15 2.25
CA LEU A 38 -3.28 1.49 1.84
C LEU A 38 -2.00 1.94 2.58
N THR A 39 -1.91 1.63 3.87
CA THR A 39 -0.70 1.90 4.67
C THR A 39 0.49 1.10 4.17
N LEU A 40 0.31 -0.17 3.85
CA LEU A 40 1.37 -1.01 3.25
C LEU A 40 1.83 -0.47 1.90
N ALA A 41 0.89 -0.03 1.04
CA ALA A 41 1.23 0.60 -0.24
C ALA A 41 2.08 1.86 -0.05
N LYS A 42 1.69 2.76 0.87
CA LYS A 42 2.47 3.97 1.18
C LYS A 42 3.86 3.64 1.70
N SER A 43 3.97 2.69 2.62
CA SER A 43 5.24 2.24 3.17
C SER A 43 6.16 1.67 2.08
N LEU A 44 5.61 0.85 1.18
CA LEU A 44 6.38 0.29 0.06
C LEU A 44 6.88 1.40 -0.88
N ALA A 45 6.03 2.35 -1.24
CA ALA A 45 6.43 3.47 -2.10
C ALA A 45 7.56 4.32 -1.50
N VAL A 46 7.54 4.52 -0.17
CA VAL A 46 8.64 5.20 0.54
C VAL A 46 9.92 4.37 0.46
N LEU A 47 9.86 3.06 0.70
CA LEU A 47 11.01 2.17 0.64
C LEU A 47 11.62 2.09 -0.77
N GLU A 48 10.78 2.01 -1.81
CA GLU A 48 11.22 2.02 -3.21
C GLU A 48 11.97 3.32 -3.52
N ARG A 49 11.39 4.47 -3.16
CA ARG A 49 12.02 5.78 -3.36
C ARG A 49 13.32 5.94 -2.57
N SER A 50 13.37 5.48 -1.32
CA SER A 50 14.60 5.51 -0.53
C SER A 50 15.70 4.65 -1.15
N THR A 51 15.32 3.50 -1.71
CA THR A 51 16.26 2.61 -2.41
C THR A 51 16.83 3.30 -3.65
N GLU A 52 16.00 3.96 -4.45
CA GLU A 52 16.44 4.72 -5.63
C GLU A 52 17.46 5.82 -5.26
N VAL A 53 17.18 6.61 -4.23
CA VAL A 53 18.08 7.67 -3.74
C VAL A 53 19.42 7.09 -3.30
N VAL A 54 19.42 5.97 -2.57
CA VAL A 54 20.65 5.31 -2.12
C VAL A 54 21.46 4.78 -3.30
N GLU A 55 20.81 4.17 -4.28
CA GLU A 55 21.49 3.65 -5.47
C GLU A 55 22.04 4.78 -6.37
N GLU A 56 21.34 5.90 -6.47
CA GLU A 56 21.83 7.09 -7.16
C GLU A 56 23.07 7.69 -6.46
N ALA A 57 23.04 7.82 -5.13
CA ALA A 57 24.17 8.31 -4.34
C ALA A 57 25.41 7.40 -4.47
N LYS A 58 25.23 6.08 -4.56
CA LYS A 58 26.34 5.14 -4.81
C LYS A 58 26.95 5.30 -6.20
N ARG A 59 26.15 5.66 -7.21
CA ARG A 59 26.63 5.86 -8.59
C ARG A 59 27.42 7.15 -8.72
N THR A 60 27.04 8.21 -8.02
CA THR A 60 27.75 9.49 -8.03
C THR A 60 29.09 9.43 -7.28
N GLN A 61 29.20 8.63 -6.20
CA GLN A 61 30.47 8.43 -5.49
C GLN A 61 31.52 7.60 -6.24
N LYS A 62 31.11 6.78 -7.22
CA LYS A 62 32.00 5.92 -8.01
C LYS A 62 32.55 6.60 -9.28
N ARG A 63 32.09 7.82 -9.58
CA ARG A 63 32.57 8.65 -10.69
C ARG A 63 33.55 9.69 -10.18
#